data_AF-A0A6P3FDF3-F1
#
_entry.id   AF-A0A6P3FDF3-F1
#
_cell.length_a   1.000
_cell.length_b   1.000
_cell.length_c   1.000
_cell.angle_alpha   90.00
_cell.angle_beta   90.00
_cell.angle_gamma   90.00
#
_symmetry.space_group_name_H-M   'P 1'
#
loop_
_entity.id
_entity.type
_entity.pdbx_description
1 polymer ?
#
loop_
_entity_poly.entity_id
_entity_poly.type
_entity_poly.pdbx_seq_one_letter_code
_entity_poly.pdbx_strand_id
1 'polypeptide(L)'
;MPGSTGIFPALRATILLLLSAASLGPRCQATLWVHSGPTSVTVSPGEDVHLQCLHNGSNSNITWWHILQGNYTWKSMFMGQTKLPKGELIIENVNKSHKGIYRCRVEDQGKTGYSCGTYLRVRDPTPRPFLAMGEGTKNRIITAEGIILLFCAVVPGTLLLFRKRWQNEKFGMDPQDDYEDENLYEGLNLDDCSMYEDISRGLQGTYQDVGNLHIGDVQLEKP
;
A
#
# COMPACT_ATOMS: atom_id res chain seq x y z
N MET A 1 -6.22 67.01 -93.67
CA MET A 1 -7.46 66.63 -92.95
C MET A 1 -8.30 65.74 -93.84
N PRO A 2 -9.05 64.74 -93.33
CA PRO A 2 -9.02 64.05 -92.03
C PRO A 2 -8.63 62.55 -92.21
N GLY A 3 -8.10 61.80 -91.23
CA GLY A 3 -8.78 61.23 -90.03
C GLY A 3 -9.25 59.79 -90.37
N SER A 4 -9.07 58.71 -89.58
CA SER A 4 -8.77 58.57 -88.16
C SER A 4 -8.39 57.10 -87.80
N THR A 5 -7.49 56.93 -86.83
CA THR A 5 -7.44 55.95 -85.70
C THR A 5 -7.92 54.50 -85.81
N GLY A 6 -7.07 53.57 -85.32
CA GLY A 6 -7.53 52.33 -84.68
C GLY A 6 -6.47 51.24 -84.37
N ILE A 7 -5.96 51.24 -83.13
CA ILE A 7 -5.78 50.05 -82.24
C ILE A 7 -4.49 49.16 -82.34
N PHE A 8 -3.86 48.99 -81.17
CA PHE A 8 -2.77 48.10 -80.68
C PHE A 8 -2.99 46.57 -80.95
N PRO A 9 -2.09 45.61 -80.61
CA PRO A 9 -0.82 45.64 -79.85
C PRO A 9 0.34 44.80 -80.46
N ALA A 10 1.53 44.80 -79.85
CA ALA A 10 2.30 43.59 -79.47
C ALA A 10 3.82 43.82 -79.38
N LEU A 11 4.34 43.55 -78.18
CA LEU A 11 5.58 42.81 -77.91
C LEU A 11 6.91 43.35 -78.47
N ARG A 12 7.72 43.99 -77.60
CA ARG A 12 9.13 43.57 -77.50
C ARG A 12 9.74 43.92 -76.15
N ALA A 13 10.11 42.84 -75.46
CA ALA A 13 10.80 42.81 -74.19
C ALA A 13 12.11 43.59 -74.22
N THR A 14 12.31 44.45 -73.22
CA THR A 14 13.64 44.83 -72.74
C THR A 14 13.62 44.73 -71.22
N ILE A 15 13.96 43.53 -70.74
CA ILE A 15 14.29 43.24 -69.35
C ILE A 15 15.74 43.73 -69.17
N LEU A 16 15.94 44.79 -68.40
CA LEU A 16 17.24 45.17 -67.87
C LEU A 16 17.14 45.23 -66.34
N LEU A 17 17.97 44.37 -65.75
CA LEU A 17 18.23 44.18 -64.33
C LEU A 17 18.43 45.50 -63.57
N LEU A 18 18.02 45.50 -62.30
CA LEU A 18 18.91 45.74 -61.15
C LEU A 18 18.27 45.14 -59.88
N LEU A 19 18.52 43.85 -59.70
CA LEU A 19 18.37 43.14 -58.44
C LEU A 19 19.55 43.55 -57.54
N SER A 20 19.31 44.35 -56.52
CA SER A 20 20.18 44.40 -55.34
C SER A 20 19.49 45.11 -54.18
N ALA A 21 18.62 44.39 -53.48
CA ALA A 21 18.37 44.61 -52.07
C ALA A 21 18.73 43.33 -51.32
N ALA A 22 20.02 42.99 -51.34
CA ALA A 22 20.60 42.11 -50.33
C ALA A 22 20.98 43.00 -49.14
N SER A 23 20.08 43.18 -48.18
CA SER A 23 20.47 43.70 -46.87
C SER A 23 19.47 43.35 -45.79
N LEU A 24 19.95 42.53 -44.86
CA LEU A 24 19.45 42.27 -43.51
C LEU A 24 18.14 41.46 -43.44
N GLY A 25 18.23 40.17 -43.79
CA GLY A 25 17.48 39.17 -43.03
C GLY A 25 17.75 39.41 -41.53
N PRO A 26 16.73 39.27 -40.65
CA PRO A 26 16.90 39.55 -39.23
C PRO A 26 18.11 38.75 -38.76
N ARG A 27 19.14 39.46 -38.30
CA ARG A 27 20.28 38.88 -37.57
C ARG A 27 19.64 37.86 -36.64
N CYS A 28 19.91 36.56 -36.81
CA CYS A 28 19.43 35.52 -35.91
C CYS A 28 20.02 35.85 -34.54
N GLN A 29 19.36 36.72 -33.81
CA GLN A 29 19.83 37.25 -32.56
C GLN A 29 19.48 36.14 -31.58
N ALA A 30 20.44 35.23 -31.38
CA ALA A 30 20.31 34.12 -30.45
C ALA A 30 19.57 34.62 -29.20
N THR A 31 18.40 34.04 -28.95
CA THR A 31 17.64 34.33 -27.75
C THR A 31 18.42 33.75 -26.57
N LEU A 32 18.51 34.53 -25.50
CA LEU A 32 19.17 34.08 -24.28
C LEU A 32 18.33 32.96 -23.68
N TRP A 33 18.88 31.76 -23.60
CA TRP A 33 18.26 30.62 -22.94
C TRP A 33 19.04 30.25 -21.68
N VAL A 34 18.29 29.90 -20.64
CA VAL A 34 18.81 29.44 -19.35
C VAL A 34 18.30 28.04 -19.15
N HIS A 35 19.19 27.09 -18.90
CA HIS A 35 18.82 25.69 -18.72
C HIS A 35 18.01 25.52 -17.43
N SER A 36 16.97 24.69 -17.50
CA SER A 36 16.27 24.22 -16.31
C SER A 36 17.18 23.24 -15.57
N GLY A 37 17.84 23.71 -14.51
CA GLY A 37 18.65 22.87 -13.63
C GLY A 37 17.83 21.82 -12.88
N PRO A 38 18.44 21.08 -11.93
CA PRO A 38 17.70 20.15 -11.08
C PRO A 38 16.60 20.88 -10.31
N THR A 39 15.43 20.26 -10.21
CA THR A 39 14.28 20.84 -9.48
C THR A 39 14.51 20.87 -7.97
N SER A 40 15.25 19.90 -7.44
CA SER A 40 15.63 19.86 -6.02
C SER A 40 16.97 19.17 -5.81
N VAL A 41 17.71 19.62 -4.80
CA VAL A 41 18.98 19.04 -4.36
C VAL A 41 18.87 18.76 -2.87
N THR A 42 19.35 17.60 -2.42
CA THR A 42 19.32 17.21 -1.00
C THR A 42 20.73 17.09 -0.48
N VAL A 43 21.03 17.79 0.62
CA VAL A 43 22.37 17.88 1.22
C VAL A 43 22.31 17.65 2.73
N SER A 44 23.35 17.04 3.28
CA SER A 44 23.48 16.85 4.73
C SER A 44 23.97 18.13 5.40
N PRO A 45 23.58 18.42 6.66
CA PRO A 45 24.11 19.57 7.37
C PRO A 45 25.63 19.54 7.45
N GLY A 46 26.29 20.66 7.18
CA GLY A 46 27.75 20.79 7.21
C GLY A 46 28.47 20.44 5.91
N GLU A 47 27.77 19.86 4.91
CA GLU A 47 28.31 19.67 3.57
C GLU A 47 28.16 20.96 2.73
N ASP A 48 28.95 21.06 1.66
CA ASP A 48 28.88 22.15 0.70
C ASP A 48 27.97 21.77 -0.47
N VAL A 49 27.25 22.76 -1.02
CA VAL A 49 26.39 22.55 -2.20
C VAL A 49 26.78 23.48 -3.34
N HIS A 50 26.79 22.89 -4.53
CA HIS A 50 27.15 23.54 -5.79
C HIS A 50 25.91 23.63 -6.70
N LEU A 51 25.45 24.84 -6.96
CA LEU A 51 24.32 25.10 -7.85
C LEU A 51 24.83 25.76 -9.13
N GLN A 52 24.63 25.10 -10.28
CA GLN A 52 25.09 25.60 -11.58
C GLN A 52 23.94 26.22 -12.37
N CYS A 53 24.25 27.30 -13.10
CA CYS A 53 23.31 28.01 -13.96
C CYS A 53 23.85 28.00 -15.40
N LEU A 54 23.45 26.99 -16.18
CA LEU A 54 23.89 26.85 -17.57
C LEU A 54 23.09 27.79 -18.48
N HIS A 55 23.78 28.54 -19.34
CA HIS A 55 23.18 29.49 -20.28
C HIS A 55 24.03 29.59 -21.56
N ASN A 56 23.47 30.20 -22.62
CA ASN A 56 24.19 30.44 -23.88
C ASN A 56 24.78 31.84 -24.06
N GLY A 57 24.60 32.73 -23.09
CA GLY A 57 25.19 34.06 -23.19
C GLY A 57 26.72 34.03 -23.05
N SER A 58 27.38 34.92 -23.78
CA SER A 58 28.83 34.90 -23.99
C SER A 58 29.58 35.77 -22.97
N ASN A 59 29.04 36.96 -22.65
CA ASN A 59 29.56 37.88 -21.63
C ASN A 59 28.47 38.15 -20.59
N SER A 60 27.95 37.05 -20.02
CA SER A 60 26.79 37.11 -19.17
C SER A 60 27.13 37.43 -17.73
N ASN A 61 26.25 38.21 -17.12
CA ASN A 61 26.28 38.53 -15.71
C ASN A 61 25.24 37.67 -14.99
N ILE A 62 25.68 36.74 -14.14
CA ILE A 62 24.79 35.82 -13.41
C ILE A 62 24.59 36.35 -11.99
N THR A 63 23.33 36.51 -11.59
CA THR A 63 22.93 36.88 -10.24
C THR A 63 22.10 35.79 -9.60
N TRP A 64 22.39 35.48 -8.34
CA TRP A 64 21.70 34.44 -7.59
C TRP A 64 20.77 35.04 -6.54
N TRP A 65 19.57 34.48 -6.49
CA TRP A 65 18.51 34.86 -5.56
C TRP A 65 18.08 33.66 -4.73
N HIS A 66 18.09 33.83 -3.41
CA HIS A 66 17.50 32.89 -2.47
C HIS A 66 16.09 33.34 -2.12
N ILE A 67 15.12 32.54 -2.48
CA ILE A 67 13.71 32.78 -2.26
C ILE A 67 13.30 31.96 -1.03
N LEU A 68 13.13 32.67 0.08
CA LEU A 68 12.64 32.12 1.34
C LEU A 68 11.12 32.04 1.28
N GLN A 69 10.60 30.82 1.47
CA GLN A 69 9.16 30.59 1.56
C GLN A 69 8.73 30.78 3.02
N GLY A 70 8.20 31.96 3.33
CA GLY A 70 7.56 32.25 4.62
C GLY A 70 6.08 31.85 4.64
N ASN A 71 5.43 31.99 5.80
CA ASN A 71 4.04 31.56 5.97
C ASN A 71 3.07 32.26 5.00
N TYR A 72 3.35 33.50 4.54
CA TYR A 72 2.53 34.23 3.55
C TYR A 72 3.32 35.24 2.71
N THR A 73 4.66 35.25 2.79
CA THR A 73 5.52 36.20 2.07
C THR A 73 6.68 35.48 1.40
N TRP A 74 6.93 35.84 0.13
CA TRP A 74 8.10 35.40 -0.62
C TRP A 74 9.18 36.46 -0.46
N LYS A 75 10.22 36.18 0.32
CA LYS A 75 11.37 37.09 0.47
C LYS A 75 12.48 36.64 -0.45
N SER A 76 12.83 37.45 -1.45
CA SER A 76 13.99 37.22 -2.31
C SER A 76 15.22 37.93 -1.73
N MET A 77 16.21 37.16 -1.31
CA MET A 77 17.50 37.65 -0.84
C MET A 77 18.55 37.52 -1.94
N PHE A 78 19.34 38.57 -2.15
CA PHE A 78 20.46 38.54 -3.07
C PHE A 78 21.62 37.75 -2.44
N MET A 79 22.09 36.71 -3.11
CA MET A 79 23.20 35.86 -2.64
C MET A 79 24.55 36.32 -3.20
N GLY A 80 24.56 36.88 -4.41
CA GLY A 80 25.80 37.28 -5.06
C GLY A 80 25.68 37.35 -6.57
N GLN A 81 26.77 37.82 -7.18
CA GLN A 81 26.91 37.96 -8.62
C GLN A 81 28.22 37.30 -9.06
N THR A 82 28.17 36.55 -10.15
CA THR A 82 29.34 35.89 -10.73
C THR A 82 29.37 36.10 -12.23
N LYS A 83 30.58 36.27 -12.76
CA LYS A 83 30.86 36.33 -14.20
C LYS A 83 31.46 35.01 -14.72
N LEU A 84 31.47 33.97 -13.87
CA LEU A 84 32.02 32.67 -14.24
C LEU A 84 31.15 32.05 -15.35
N PRO A 85 31.73 31.43 -16.40
CA PRO A 85 30.99 30.93 -17.56
C PRO A 85 29.91 29.87 -17.25
N LYS A 86 29.94 29.24 -16.06
CA LYS A 86 28.91 28.28 -15.60
C LYS A 86 27.96 28.85 -14.54
N GLY A 87 28.18 30.10 -14.12
CA GLY A 87 27.33 30.78 -13.14
C GLY A 87 27.15 30.02 -11.83
N GLU A 88 28.21 29.40 -11.30
CA GLU A 88 28.11 28.52 -10.12
C GLU A 88 27.94 29.32 -8.82
N LEU A 89 26.99 28.87 -7.97
CA LEU A 89 26.82 29.32 -6.59
C LEU A 89 27.25 28.20 -5.65
N ILE A 90 28.20 28.51 -4.79
CA ILE A 90 28.68 27.61 -3.76
C ILE A 90 28.11 28.10 -2.43
N ILE A 91 27.45 27.19 -1.71
CA ILE A 91 26.99 27.45 -0.34
C ILE A 91 27.73 26.47 0.55
N GLU A 92 28.66 27.00 1.32
CA GLU A 92 29.51 26.23 2.23
C GLU A 92 28.78 25.97 3.56
N ASN A 93 29.13 24.86 4.21
CA ASN A 93 28.65 24.49 5.54
C ASN A 93 27.13 24.64 5.69
N VAL A 94 26.38 23.86 4.89
CA VAL A 94 24.94 24.02 4.77
C VAL A 94 24.22 23.78 6.10
N ASN A 95 23.32 24.68 6.46
CA ASN A 95 22.49 24.59 7.66
C ASN A 95 20.99 24.64 7.30
N LYS A 96 20.10 24.43 8.29
CA LYS A 96 18.65 24.45 8.06
C LYS A 96 18.11 25.79 7.54
N SER A 97 18.80 26.90 7.79
CA SER A 97 18.38 28.24 7.32
C SER A 97 18.60 28.45 5.81
N HIS A 98 19.50 27.67 5.19
CA HIS A 98 19.72 27.68 3.75
C HIS A 98 18.60 26.97 2.96
N LYS A 99 17.67 26.27 3.64
CA LYS A 99 16.51 25.66 3.00
C LYS A 99 15.68 26.71 2.25
N GLY A 100 15.37 26.46 0.99
CA GLY A 100 14.59 27.38 0.17
C GLY A 100 14.79 27.15 -1.32
N ILE A 101 14.26 28.06 -2.14
CA ILE A 101 14.39 28.00 -3.60
C ILE A 101 15.53 28.93 -4.03
N TYR A 102 16.45 28.43 -4.83
CA TYR A 102 17.52 29.21 -5.43
C TYR A 102 17.25 29.43 -6.91
N ARG A 103 17.23 30.67 -7.36
CA ARG A 103 16.99 31.05 -8.76
C ARG A 103 18.14 31.88 -9.28
N CYS A 104 18.62 31.57 -10.49
CA CYS A 104 19.60 32.39 -11.18
C CYS A 104 18.91 33.31 -12.18
N ARG A 105 19.43 34.53 -12.30
CA ARG A 105 19.09 35.52 -13.31
C ARG A 105 20.35 35.81 -14.12
N VAL A 106 20.26 35.60 -15.42
CA VAL A 106 21.34 35.79 -16.38
C VAL A 106 21.02 37.04 -17.20
N GLU A 107 21.99 37.94 -17.31
CA GLU A 107 21.89 39.15 -18.13
C GLU A 107 23.01 39.16 -19.17
N ASP A 108 22.65 39.20 -20.46
CA ASP A 108 23.59 39.18 -21.58
C ASP A 108 23.18 40.25 -22.61
N GLN A 109 24.01 41.28 -22.78
CA GLN A 109 23.81 42.35 -23.77
C GLN A 109 22.39 42.98 -23.71
N GLY A 110 21.86 43.19 -22.51
CA GLY A 110 20.53 43.77 -22.28
C GLY A 110 19.36 42.78 -22.36
N LYS A 111 19.60 41.51 -22.71
CA LYS A 111 18.62 40.43 -22.59
C LYS A 111 18.71 39.82 -21.19
N THR A 112 17.56 39.52 -20.60
CA THR A 112 17.49 38.86 -19.29
C THR A 112 16.79 37.51 -19.39
N GLY A 113 17.33 36.51 -18.69
CA GLY A 113 16.78 35.16 -18.59
C GLY A 113 16.78 34.68 -17.14
N TYR A 114 15.84 33.80 -16.80
CA TYR A 114 15.68 33.27 -15.44
C TYR A 114 15.62 31.75 -15.48
N SER A 115 16.19 31.09 -14.46
CA SER A 115 15.95 29.66 -14.26
C SER A 115 14.62 29.39 -13.55
N CYS A 116 14.08 28.18 -13.70
CA CYS A 116 12.87 27.75 -12.96
C CYS A 116 13.08 27.83 -11.44
N GLY A 117 14.29 27.54 -10.99
CA GLY A 117 14.72 27.52 -9.59
C GLY A 117 14.90 26.10 -9.06
N THR A 118 15.82 25.95 -8.12
CA THR A 118 16.19 24.67 -7.48
C THR A 118 15.86 24.73 -6.00
N TYR A 119 15.09 23.76 -5.50
CA TYR A 119 14.77 23.68 -4.08
C TYR A 119 15.88 22.95 -3.31
N LEU A 120 16.56 23.66 -2.40
CA LEU A 120 17.57 23.08 -1.52
C LEU A 120 16.90 22.43 -0.30
N ARG A 121 17.03 21.11 -0.20
CA ARG A 121 16.59 20.31 0.94
C ARG A 121 17.79 20.02 1.82
N VAL A 122 17.64 20.32 3.10
CA VAL A 122 18.63 19.95 4.11
C VAL A 122 18.11 18.73 4.84
N ARG A 123 18.89 17.65 4.87
CA ARG A 123 18.50 16.42 5.57
C ARG A 123 18.33 16.73 7.05
N ASP A 124 17.25 16.23 7.63
CA ASP A 124 17.12 16.23 9.07
C ASP A 124 18.09 15.21 9.67
N PRO A 125 18.70 15.52 10.83
CA PRO A 125 19.51 14.55 11.54
C PRO A 125 18.63 13.34 11.86
N THR A 126 19.19 12.13 11.72
CA THR A 126 18.49 10.90 12.12
C THR A 126 18.02 11.06 13.56
N PRO A 127 16.71 10.90 13.85
CA PRO A 127 16.20 11.08 15.20
C PRO A 127 16.93 10.10 16.10
N ARG A 128 17.53 10.61 17.18
CA ARG A 128 18.13 9.75 18.20
C ARG A 128 16.99 8.95 18.83
N PRO A 129 17.06 7.62 18.87
CA PRO A 129 16.01 6.84 19.52
C PRO A 129 15.95 7.24 21.00
N PHE A 130 14.73 7.41 21.52
CA PHE A 130 14.51 7.76 22.92
C PHE A 130 15.17 6.75 23.88
N LEU A 131 15.24 5.48 23.47
CA LEU A 131 16.01 4.45 24.13
C LEU A 131 17.06 3.91 23.16
N ALA A 132 18.33 4.21 23.43
CA ALA A 132 19.47 3.65 22.69
C ALA A 132 19.66 2.18 23.07
N MET A 133 18.77 1.31 22.58
CA MET A 133 18.91 -0.13 22.73
C MET A 133 19.82 -0.68 21.64
N GLY A 134 20.79 -1.51 22.04
CA GLY A 134 21.64 -2.25 21.09
C GLY A 134 20.79 -3.12 20.16
N GLU A 135 21.29 -3.37 18.95
CA GLU A 135 20.58 -4.13 17.92
C GLU A 135 20.21 -5.55 18.40
N GLY A 136 21.07 -6.17 19.20
CA GLY A 136 20.77 -7.45 19.85
C GLY A 136 19.58 -7.39 20.82
N THR A 137 19.40 -6.29 21.56
CA THR A 137 18.26 -6.12 22.47
C THR A 137 16.97 -5.93 21.69
N LYS A 138 16.99 -5.21 20.57
CA LYS A 138 15.81 -5.05 19.69
C LYS A 138 15.35 -6.39 19.15
N ASN A 139 16.26 -7.21 18.65
CA ASN A 139 15.93 -8.52 18.10
C ASN A 139 15.38 -9.46 19.20
N ARG A 140 15.95 -9.39 20.42
CA ARG A 140 15.43 -10.13 21.58
C ARG A 140 14.03 -9.69 22.01
N ILE A 141 13.74 -8.39 21.99
CA ILE A 141 12.40 -7.86 22.30
C ILE A 141 11.40 -8.36 21.26
N ILE A 142 11.69 -8.24 19.97
CA ILE A 142 10.82 -8.71 18.88
C ILE A 142 10.55 -10.22 19.00
N THR A 143 11.60 -10.99 19.30
CA THR A 143 11.48 -12.45 19.46
C THR A 143 10.64 -12.80 20.68
N ALA A 144 10.83 -12.12 21.81
CA ALA A 144 10.05 -12.34 23.02
C ALA A 144 8.58 -12.00 22.83
N GLU A 145 8.27 -10.87 22.19
CA GLU A 145 6.89 -10.47 21.86
C GLU A 145 6.21 -11.50 20.96
N GLY A 146 6.91 -12.00 19.93
CA GLY A 146 6.41 -13.07 19.08
C GLY A 146 6.11 -14.38 19.82
N ILE A 147 7.00 -14.79 20.72
CA ILE A 147 6.82 -15.99 21.55
C ILE A 147 5.61 -15.83 22.49
N ILE A 148 5.47 -14.67 23.13
CA ILE A 148 4.36 -14.37 24.03
C ILE A 148 3.02 -14.43 23.28
N LEU A 149 2.94 -13.82 22.09
CA LEU A 149 1.72 -13.84 21.27
C LEU A 149 1.34 -15.25 20.83
N LEU A 150 2.33 -16.09 20.49
CA LEU A 150 2.10 -17.49 20.13
C LEU A 150 1.51 -18.27 21.30
N PHE A 151 2.10 -18.16 22.49
CA PHE A 151 1.57 -18.83 23.68
C PHE A 151 0.15 -18.35 24.01
N CYS A 152 -0.12 -17.05 23.92
CA CYS A 152 -1.46 -16.50 24.13
C CYS A 152 -2.51 -17.06 23.16
N ALA A 153 -2.14 -17.44 21.94
CA ALA A 153 -3.06 -18.02 20.97
C ALA A 153 -3.23 -19.55 21.15
N VAL A 154 -2.14 -20.27 21.39
CA VAL A 154 -2.12 -21.75 21.42
C VAL A 154 -2.59 -22.30 22.77
N VAL A 155 -2.19 -21.68 23.88
CA VAL A 155 -2.45 -22.22 25.23
C VAL A 155 -3.95 -22.29 25.54
N PRO A 156 -4.78 -21.24 25.31
CA PRO A 156 -6.22 -21.35 25.55
C PRO A 156 -6.89 -22.40 24.66
N GLY A 157 -6.51 -22.49 23.38
CA GLY A 157 -7.08 -23.46 22.45
C GLY A 157 -6.74 -24.90 22.84
N THR A 158 -5.48 -25.18 23.17
CA THR A 158 -5.05 -26.51 23.62
C THR A 158 -5.69 -26.88 24.96
N LEU A 159 -5.77 -25.96 25.92
CA LEU A 159 -6.44 -26.20 27.21
C LEU A 159 -7.92 -26.56 27.04
N LEU A 160 -8.65 -25.91 26.12
CA LEU A 160 -10.04 -26.25 25.82
C LEU A 160 -10.16 -27.63 25.18
N LEU A 161 -9.27 -27.97 24.24
CA LEU A 161 -9.24 -29.29 23.61
C LEU A 161 -8.91 -30.40 24.62
N PHE A 162 -7.94 -30.17 25.51
CA PHE A 162 -7.60 -31.11 26.58
C PHE A 162 -8.75 -31.30 27.56
N ARG A 163 -9.42 -30.22 27.98
CA ARG A 163 -10.62 -30.32 28.82
C ARG A 163 -11.73 -31.12 28.12
N LYS A 164 -11.98 -30.88 26.83
CA LYS A 164 -12.97 -31.66 26.06
C LYS A 164 -12.59 -33.13 25.97
N ARG A 165 -11.34 -33.44 25.61
CA ARG A 165 -10.85 -34.83 25.52
C ARG A 165 -10.99 -35.55 26.86
N TRP A 166 -10.64 -34.88 27.95
CA TRP A 166 -10.79 -35.41 29.30
C TRP A 166 -12.25 -35.71 29.67
N GLN A 167 -13.20 -34.84 29.29
CA GLN A 167 -14.62 -35.16 29.45
C GLN A 167 -15.01 -36.41 28.65
N ASN A 168 -14.59 -36.53 27.38
CA ASN A 168 -14.88 -37.71 26.56
C ASN A 168 -14.30 -39.01 27.14
N GLU A 169 -13.06 -39.00 27.63
CA GLU A 169 -12.45 -40.17 28.27
C GLU A 169 -13.21 -40.56 29.55
N LYS A 170 -13.70 -39.59 30.34
CA LYS A 170 -14.54 -39.88 31.52
C LYS A 170 -15.92 -40.47 31.17
N PHE A 171 -16.48 -40.16 30.00
CA PHE A 171 -17.73 -40.76 29.54
C PHE A 171 -17.53 -42.08 28.77
N GLY A 172 -16.31 -42.37 28.31
CA GLY A 172 -15.96 -43.63 27.62
C GLY A 172 -15.49 -44.75 28.54
N MET A 173 -15.24 -44.46 29.82
CA MET A 173 -15.07 -45.43 30.90
C MET A 173 -16.27 -45.32 31.85
N ASP A 174 -17.45 -45.68 31.35
CA ASP A 174 -18.44 -46.28 32.23
C ASP A 174 -17.94 -47.71 32.46
N PRO A 175 -17.65 -48.16 33.70
CA PRO A 175 -17.28 -49.54 33.97
C PRO A 175 -18.53 -50.43 33.84
N GLN A 176 -19.00 -50.63 32.63
CA GLN A 176 -19.95 -51.68 32.29
C GLN A 176 -19.11 -52.79 31.65
N ASP A 177 -18.50 -53.67 32.47
CA ASP A 177 -17.96 -54.97 32.02
C ASP A 177 -17.48 -55.88 33.17
N ASP A 178 -17.98 -55.74 34.41
CA ASP A 178 -17.64 -56.71 35.48
C ASP A 178 -18.80 -57.01 36.46
N TYR A 179 -20.04 -56.70 36.07
CA TYR A 179 -21.23 -56.91 36.92
C TYR A 179 -22.47 -57.41 36.15
N GLU A 180 -22.28 -57.96 34.95
CA GLU A 180 -23.37 -58.55 34.15
C GLU A 180 -23.32 -60.08 34.07
N ASP A 181 -22.51 -60.75 34.91
CA ASP A 181 -22.37 -62.22 34.88
C ASP A 181 -22.99 -62.97 36.08
N GLU A 182 -23.70 -62.28 36.98
CA GLU A 182 -24.26 -62.90 38.21
C GLU A 182 -25.80 -62.93 38.30
N ASN A 183 -26.53 -62.49 37.27
CA ASN A 183 -28.01 -62.55 37.29
C ASN A 183 -28.59 -63.64 36.37
N LEU A 184 -27.89 -64.76 36.23
CA LEU A 184 -28.41 -65.97 35.60
C LEU A 184 -28.90 -66.96 36.67
N TYR A 185 -30.19 -66.85 37.00
CA TYR A 185 -31.05 -67.83 37.70
C TYR A 185 -31.12 -67.79 39.24
N GLU A 186 -31.99 -66.92 39.76
CA GLU A 186 -32.69 -67.19 41.04
C GLU A 186 -34.20 -67.00 40.85
N GLY A 187 -34.80 -67.99 40.21
CA GLY A 187 -36.25 -68.15 40.16
C GLY A 187 -36.63 -69.49 40.78
N LEU A 188 -36.75 -69.52 42.12
CA LEU A 188 -37.67 -70.39 42.88
C LEU A 188 -37.47 -70.17 44.38
N ASN A 189 -38.37 -69.39 44.98
CA ASN A 189 -38.51 -69.34 46.43
C ASN A 189 -39.15 -70.66 46.90
N LEU A 190 -38.36 -71.55 47.52
CA LEU A 190 -38.81 -72.88 47.96
C LEU A 190 -39.90 -72.81 49.05
N ASP A 191 -40.04 -71.66 49.71
CA ASP A 191 -41.09 -71.43 50.73
C ASP A 191 -42.48 -71.20 50.10
N ASP A 192 -42.55 -70.87 48.81
CA ASP A 192 -43.82 -70.76 48.06
C ASP A 192 -44.22 -72.10 47.40
N CYS A 193 -43.40 -73.15 47.52
CA CYS A 193 -43.70 -74.50 47.04
C CYS A 193 -44.28 -75.39 48.16
N SER A 194 -45.47 -75.07 48.67
CA SER A 194 -46.28 -76.04 49.44
C SER A 194 -47.79 -75.80 49.34
N MET A 195 -48.38 -76.12 48.19
CA MET A 195 -49.82 -76.47 48.10
C MET A 195 -50.01 -77.58 47.07
N TYR A 196 -49.76 -78.83 47.47
CA TYR A 196 -50.28 -80.03 46.77
C TYR A 196 -50.43 -81.21 47.74
N GLU A 197 -51.55 -81.22 48.47
CA GLU A 197 -52.33 -82.38 48.93
C GLU A 197 -53.70 -81.72 49.23
N ASP A 198 -54.80 -81.91 48.50
CA ASP A 198 -55.45 -83.18 48.18
C ASP A 198 -56.35 -82.98 46.96
N ILE A 199 -56.11 -83.77 45.91
CA ILE A 199 -57.06 -83.97 44.82
C ILE A 199 -58.14 -84.91 45.36
N SER A 200 -59.26 -84.38 45.87
CA SER A 200 -60.48 -85.18 45.94
C SER A 200 -61.08 -85.28 44.54
N ARG A 201 -60.75 -86.39 43.86
CA ARG A 201 -61.42 -86.82 42.63
C ARG A 201 -62.90 -87.12 42.95
N GLY A 202 -63.75 -86.10 42.83
CA GLY A 202 -65.19 -86.21 42.84
C GLY A 202 -65.78 -85.66 41.55
N LEU A 203 -66.10 -86.55 40.61
CA LEU A 203 -67.12 -86.40 39.56
C LEU A 203 -66.93 -85.32 38.45
N GLN A 204 -66.23 -85.73 37.39
CA GLN A 204 -66.70 -85.72 35.98
C GLN A 204 -66.99 -84.39 35.23
N GLY A 205 -66.35 -84.25 34.07
CA GLY A 205 -66.76 -83.43 32.90
C GLY A 205 -66.11 -82.05 32.85
N THR A 206 -65.56 -81.53 31.75
CA THR A 206 -65.59 -81.87 30.33
C THR A 206 -64.47 -81.07 29.66
N TYR A 207 -63.71 -81.71 28.78
CA TYR A 207 -62.73 -81.09 27.91
C TYR A 207 -63.44 -80.25 26.84
N GLN A 208 -63.01 -79.01 26.61
CA GLN A 208 -63.30 -78.32 25.35
C GLN A 208 -62.24 -77.25 25.03
N ASP A 209 -61.35 -77.64 24.12
CA ASP A 209 -60.52 -76.75 23.32
C ASP A 209 -61.40 -76.11 22.23
N VAL A 210 -61.35 -74.78 22.10
CA VAL A 210 -62.03 -74.03 21.04
C VAL A 210 -61.12 -72.92 20.55
N GLY A 211 -60.64 -73.08 19.32
CA GLY A 211 -59.94 -72.05 18.57
C GLY A 211 -60.85 -71.07 17.82
N ASN A 212 -60.16 -70.22 17.05
CA ASN A 212 -60.57 -69.59 15.78
C ASN A 212 -61.32 -68.24 15.80
N LEU A 213 -60.66 -67.18 15.29
CA LEU A 213 -61.16 -66.26 14.24
C LEU A 213 -60.03 -65.28 13.84
N HIS A 214 -59.32 -65.41 12.71
CA HIS A 214 -59.64 -65.08 11.31
C HIS A 214 -59.91 -63.57 11.01
N ILE A 215 -58.95 -62.99 10.27
CA ILE A 215 -59.07 -62.07 9.11
C ILE A 215 -59.76 -60.70 9.29
N GLY A 216 -59.16 -59.66 8.72
CA GLY A 216 -59.87 -58.39 8.46
C GLY A 216 -59.02 -57.16 8.12
N ASP A 217 -58.16 -57.28 7.12
CA ASP A 217 -57.81 -56.29 6.09
C ASP A 217 -57.47 -54.81 6.42
N VAL A 218 -56.21 -54.53 6.09
CA VAL A 218 -55.61 -53.27 5.61
C VAL A 218 -56.24 -52.83 4.28
N GLN A 219 -56.72 -51.56 4.15
CA GLN A 219 -56.18 -50.53 3.22
C GLN A 219 -57.08 -49.28 3.06
N LEU A 220 -56.42 -48.11 3.22
CA LEU A 220 -56.48 -46.85 2.45
C LEU A 220 -57.80 -46.38 1.80
N GLU A 221 -58.22 -45.14 2.08
CA GLU A 221 -58.23 -44.05 1.09
C GLU A 221 -58.40 -42.67 1.76
N LYS A 222 -57.76 -41.66 1.16
CA LYS A 222 -57.68 -40.24 1.55
C LYS A 222 -58.69 -39.42 0.72
N PRO A 223 -59.28 -38.35 1.26
CA PRO A 223 -58.91 -36.99 0.82
C PRO A 223 -58.32 -36.12 1.94
#